data_AF-A0A7S0CWR7-F1
#
_entry.id   AF-A0A7S0CWR7-F1
#
_cell.length_a   1.000
_cell.length_b   1.000
_cell.length_c   1.000
_cell.angle_alpha   90.00
_cell.angle_beta   90.00
_cell.angle_gamma   90.00
#
_symmetry.space_group_name_H-M   'P 1'
#
loop_
_entity.id
_entity.type
_entity.pdbx_description
1 polymer ?
#
loop_
_entity_poly.entity_id
_entity_poly.type
_entity_poly.pdbx_seq_one_letter_code
_entity_poly.pdbx_strand_id
1 'polypeptide(L)'
;MIGWGTLNRRRLATSLATCLTGAASIRLSFATRQDRPPFYSELLWQANVCETMGSPFTARVLRLLRQNPLKNQLVRNKLEEIKDPHSGYVPLRITGALHHLVITEKDLNLAELYPPNSQLSDRDLLEGIQNAIDSNPEIFLDYLKSPPQTNEVGRSGFILPCLLQASRDFQLPISLLEIGSSAGLNLQLDHFHYTYGQSAWGDCCSSVDITPNMRGEKLPNLSGNLRIISKRGCDLNPIDITDKEARVRLLSYVWPDQLNRKKNLAGALDIAYNHNREYIVEKESAESWVKKELGRDTPGSTKV
;
A
#
# COMPACT_ATOMS: atom_id res chain seq x y z
N MET A 1 13.52 41.78 -32.50
CA MET A 1 12.08 42.06 -32.38
C MET A 1 11.33 40.94 -33.10
N ILE A 2 10.26 40.41 -32.49
CA ILE A 2 9.36 39.33 -32.97
C ILE A 2 10.00 37.93 -32.83
N GLY A 3 9.51 36.94 -32.08
CA GLY A 3 8.28 36.76 -31.31
C GLY A 3 7.96 35.26 -31.29
N TRP A 4 8.47 34.50 -30.31
CA TRP A 4 8.19 33.07 -30.17
C TRP A 4 6.79 32.87 -29.56
N GLY A 5 5.85 32.49 -30.42
CA GLY A 5 4.47 32.19 -30.06
C GLY A 5 4.32 30.85 -29.36
N THR A 6 3.82 30.91 -28.14
CA THR A 6 3.18 29.84 -27.38
C THR A 6 2.17 29.05 -28.22
N LEU A 7 2.42 27.77 -28.50
CA LEU A 7 1.38 26.83 -28.93
C LEU A 7 1.65 25.42 -28.37
N ASN A 8 0.57 24.80 -27.86
CA ASN A 8 0.41 23.39 -27.47
C ASN A 8 0.89 22.86 -26.10
N ARG A 9 0.57 23.58 -25.02
CA ARG A 9 0.40 22.98 -23.67
C ARG A 9 -1.06 22.63 -23.28
N ARG A 10 -2.03 22.77 -24.19
CA ARG A 10 -3.48 22.61 -23.89
C ARG A 10 -4.17 21.35 -24.43
N ARG A 11 -3.47 20.42 -25.10
CA ARG A 11 -4.09 19.16 -25.59
C ARG A 11 -3.87 17.92 -24.70
N LEU A 12 -3.11 18.03 -23.62
CA LEU A 12 -2.91 16.94 -22.64
C LEU A 12 -3.85 17.03 -21.42
N ALA A 13 -4.61 18.12 -21.25
CA ALA A 13 -5.41 18.36 -20.05
C ALA A 13 -6.91 17.97 -20.19
N THR A 14 -7.39 17.58 -21.37
CA THR A 14 -8.84 17.42 -21.62
C THR A 14 -9.31 15.98 -21.81
N SER A 15 -8.47 14.96 -21.58
CA SER A 15 -8.88 13.54 -21.66
C SER A 15 -8.88 12.80 -20.32
N LEU A 16 -8.58 13.48 -19.20
CA LEU A 16 -8.49 12.89 -17.85
C LEU A 16 -9.61 13.33 -16.89
N ALA A 17 -10.53 14.20 -17.32
CA ALA A 17 -11.45 14.89 -16.41
C ALA A 17 -12.88 14.33 -16.32
N THR A 18 -13.25 13.28 -17.08
CA THR A 18 -14.67 12.86 -17.20
C THR A 18 -15.02 11.53 -16.53
N CYS A 19 -14.36 11.17 -15.40
CA CYS A 19 -14.63 9.90 -14.72
C CYS A 19 -14.91 9.99 -13.20
N LEU A 20 -15.12 11.19 -12.65
CA LEU A 20 -15.19 11.39 -11.18
C LEU A 20 -16.41 12.18 -10.69
N THR A 21 -17.59 11.96 -11.26
CA THR A 21 -18.83 12.55 -10.72
C THR A 21 -19.91 11.48 -10.53
N GLY A 22 -19.93 10.89 -9.33
CA GLY A 22 -20.95 9.91 -8.95
C GLY A 22 -20.74 9.37 -7.54
N ALA A 23 -20.77 10.23 -6.53
CA ALA A 23 -20.83 9.81 -5.12
C ALA A 23 -22.05 10.44 -4.46
N ALA A 24 -22.96 9.59 -3.98
CA ALA A 24 -24.18 9.96 -3.29
C ALA A 24 -23.86 10.66 -1.96
N SER A 25 -24.52 11.80 -1.74
CA SER A 25 -24.40 12.61 -0.54
C SER A 25 -25.16 12.00 0.64
N ILE A 26 -24.44 11.57 1.68
CA ILE A 26 -25.00 11.26 3.01
C ILE A 26 -24.87 12.52 3.86
N ARG A 27 -25.99 13.10 4.32
CA ARG A 27 -26.00 14.17 5.33
C ARG A 27 -25.90 13.54 6.72
N LEU A 28 -24.85 13.87 7.47
CA LEU A 28 -24.71 13.59 8.90
C LEU A 28 -24.88 14.91 9.68
N SER A 29 -25.70 14.87 10.73
CA SER A 29 -25.86 15.94 11.69
C SER A 29 -24.58 16.12 12.52
N PHE A 30 -24.14 17.36 12.70
CA PHE A 30 -22.96 17.70 13.48
C PHE A 30 -23.35 17.94 14.95
N ALA A 31 -22.85 17.11 15.87
CA ALA A 31 -22.80 17.43 17.29
C ALA A 31 -21.62 18.38 17.58
N THR A 32 -21.77 19.26 18.57
CA THR A 32 -20.82 20.32 18.91
C THR A 32 -19.57 19.79 19.64
N ARG A 33 -18.53 20.62 19.66
CA ARG A 33 -17.11 20.35 19.98
C ARG A 33 -16.79 19.65 21.32
N GLN A 34 -17.77 19.37 22.17
CA GLN A 34 -17.55 18.97 23.57
C GLN A 34 -17.84 17.49 23.87
N ASP A 35 -18.40 16.74 22.91
CA ASP A 35 -18.82 15.33 23.11
C ASP A 35 -17.91 14.26 22.43
N ARG A 36 -16.72 14.67 21.94
CA ARG A 36 -15.60 13.92 21.24
C ARG A 36 -16.00 12.96 20.09
N PRO A 37 -15.01 12.42 19.33
CA PRO A 37 -14.79 11.01 19.67
C PRO A 37 -13.30 10.63 19.76
N PRO A 38 -12.91 9.89 20.81
CA PRO A 38 -11.60 9.24 20.90
C PRO A 38 -11.41 8.23 19.76
N PHE A 39 -10.17 7.74 19.55
CA PHE A 39 -9.75 6.61 18.68
C PHE A 39 -10.88 5.67 18.19
N TYR A 40 -11.78 5.31 19.08
CA TYR A 40 -12.97 4.53 18.80
C TYR A 40 -13.83 5.03 17.62
N SER A 41 -14.06 6.32 17.34
CA SER A 41 -14.82 6.70 16.12
C SER A 41 -14.16 6.26 14.82
N GLU A 42 -12.83 6.26 14.80
CA GLU A 42 -12.03 5.95 13.61
C GLU A 42 -12.12 4.47 13.26
N LEU A 43 -12.31 3.61 14.26
CA LEU A 43 -12.47 2.17 14.07
C LEU A 43 -13.65 1.82 13.15
N LEU A 44 -14.79 2.51 13.27
CA LEU A 44 -15.97 2.22 12.44
C LEU A 44 -15.75 2.66 10.98
N TRP A 45 -15.13 3.82 10.77
CA TRP A 45 -14.78 4.28 9.43
C TRP A 45 -13.81 3.30 8.76
N GLN A 46 -12.72 2.95 9.43
CA GLN A 46 -11.74 2.00 8.89
C GLN A 46 -12.37 0.62 8.67
N ALA A 47 -13.26 0.16 9.55
CA ALA A 47 -13.97 -1.11 9.36
C ALA A 47 -14.77 -1.13 8.05
N ASN A 48 -15.48 -0.04 7.74
CA ASN A 48 -16.23 0.07 6.49
C ASN A 48 -15.31 0.07 5.25
N VAL A 49 -14.15 0.73 5.34
CA VAL A 49 -13.12 0.69 4.29
C VAL A 49 -12.60 -0.74 4.10
N CYS A 50 -12.25 -1.44 5.18
CA CYS A 50 -11.80 -2.83 5.11
C CYS A 50 -12.85 -3.75 4.47
N GLU A 51 -14.12 -3.61 4.87
CA GLU A 51 -15.24 -4.38 4.29
C GLU A 51 -15.36 -4.15 2.78
N THR A 52 -15.43 -2.87 2.35
CA THR A 52 -15.57 -2.51 0.94
C THR A 52 -14.37 -2.93 0.09
N MET A 53 -13.18 -2.99 0.70
CA MET A 53 -11.96 -3.43 0.05
C MET A 53 -11.68 -4.94 0.19
N GLY A 54 -12.66 -5.73 0.65
CA GLY A 54 -12.59 -7.19 0.66
C GLY A 54 -11.82 -7.80 1.84
N SER A 55 -11.88 -7.19 3.02
CA SER A 55 -11.40 -7.78 4.28
C SER A 55 -12.49 -7.73 5.36
N PRO A 56 -13.48 -8.64 5.29
CA PRO A 56 -14.53 -8.74 6.30
C PRO A 56 -13.98 -9.13 7.68
N PHE A 57 -12.88 -9.91 7.77
CA PHE A 57 -12.29 -10.26 9.06
C PHE A 57 -11.71 -9.03 9.76
N THR A 58 -10.89 -8.24 9.07
CA THR A 58 -10.34 -7.00 9.66
C THR A 58 -11.45 -6.02 10.02
N ALA A 59 -12.49 -5.92 9.19
CA ALA A 59 -13.67 -5.10 9.49
C ALA A 59 -14.39 -5.57 10.78
N ARG A 60 -14.56 -6.89 10.96
CA ARG A 60 -15.13 -7.49 12.16
C ARG A 60 -14.29 -7.17 13.41
N VAL A 61 -12.97 -7.35 13.35
CA VAL A 61 -12.04 -7.01 14.44
C VAL A 61 -12.21 -5.55 14.86
N LEU A 62 -12.22 -4.64 13.90
CA LEU A 62 -12.35 -3.20 14.17
C LEU A 62 -13.71 -2.83 14.79
N ARG A 63 -14.81 -3.48 14.37
CA ARG A 63 -16.14 -3.29 14.97
C ARG A 63 -16.21 -3.82 16.40
N LEU A 64 -15.55 -4.93 16.71
CA LEU A 64 -15.46 -5.45 18.08
C LEU A 64 -14.68 -4.50 18.99
N LEU A 65 -13.52 -4.02 18.53
CA LEU A 65 -12.72 -3.03 19.27
C LEU A 65 -13.45 -1.69 19.43
N ARG A 66 -14.36 -1.33 18.51
CA ARG A 66 -15.19 -0.13 18.64
C ARG A 66 -16.12 -0.19 19.85
N GLN A 67 -16.71 -1.35 20.06
CA GLN A 67 -17.75 -1.59 21.07
C GLN A 67 -17.15 -1.93 22.44
N ASN A 68 -15.89 -2.40 22.47
CA ASN A 68 -15.25 -2.94 23.65
C ASN A 68 -13.88 -2.26 23.87
N PRO A 69 -13.75 -1.38 24.86
CA PRO A 69 -12.47 -0.75 25.18
C PRO A 69 -11.34 -1.76 25.45
N LEU A 70 -10.12 -1.43 25.05
CA LEU A 70 -8.95 -2.30 25.28
C LEU A 70 -8.66 -2.47 26.77
N LYS A 71 -8.63 -3.69 27.31
CA LYS A 71 -8.35 -3.96 28.73
C LYS A 71 -6.98 -3.43 29.16
N ASN A 72 -5.96 -3.58 28.30
CA ASN A 72 -4.62 -3.09 28.56
C ASN A 72 -4.56 -1.55 28.71
N GLN A 73 -4.28 -1.07 29.92
CA GLN A 73 -4.26 0.37 30.18
C GLN A 73 -3.09 1.09 29.49
N LEU A 74 -1.94 0.44 29.30
CA LEU A 74 -0.78 1.05 28.66
C LEU A 74 -1.06 1.35 27.18
N VAL A 75 -1.57 0.36 26.44
CA VAL A 75 -1.93 0.53 25.03
C VAL A 75 -3.10 1.50 24.88
N ARG A 76 -4.11 1.43 25.76
CA ARG A 76 -5.24 2.36 25.76
C ARG A 76 -4.80 3.81 25.96
N ASN A 77 -3.98 4.09 26.98
CA ASN A 77 -3.44 5.43 27.23
C ASN A 77 -2.65 5.93 26.01
N LYS A 78 -1.85 5.05 25.39
CA LYS A 78 -1.07 5.45 24.22
C LYS A 78 -1.95 5.84 23.03
N LEU A 79 -3.06 5.14 22.81
CA LEU A 79 -4.03 5.50 21.78
C LEU A 79 -4.68 6.86 22.05
N GLU A 80 -4.98 7.17 23.30
CA GLU A 80 -5.57 8.45 23.71
C GLU A 80 -4.63 9.65 23.54
N GLU A 81 -3.32 9.43 23.53
CA GLU A 81 -2.30 10.47 23.26
C GLU A 81 -2.20 10.86 21.77
N ILE A 82 -2.68 10.02 20.86
CA ILE A 82 -2.51 10.25 19.41
C ILE A 82 -3.47 11.35 18.94
N LYS A 83 -2.89 12.49 18.52
CA LYS A 83 -3.64 13.70 18.14
C LYS A 83 -4.42 13.58 16.83
N ASP A 84 -3.93 12.77 15.87
CA ASP A 84 -4.57 12.58 14.57
C ASP A 84 -4.66 11.08 14.23
N PRO A 85 -5.66 10.38 14.79
CA PRO A 85 -5.80 8.94 14.60
C PRO A 85 -6.19 8.55 13.17
N HIS A 86 -6.90 9.43 12.45
CA HIS A 86 -7.37 9.21 11.09
C HIS A 86 -6.20 9.26 10.10
N SER A 87 -5.50 10.40 10.00
CA SER A 87 -4.36 10.52 9.06
C SER A 87 -3.20 9.60 9.43
N GLY A 88 -3.12 9.21 10.71
CA GLY A 88 -2.16 8.24 11.20
C GLY A 88 -2.51 6.78 10.87
N TYR A 89 -3.69 6.48 10.33
CA TYR A 89 -4.18 5.10 10.14
C TYR A 89 -4.06 4.25 11.42
N VAL A 90 -4.36 4.84 12.59
CA VAL A 90 -4.13 4.19 13.89
C VAL A 90 -4.86 2.85 14.03
N PRO A 91 -6.12 2.68 13.55
CA PRO A 91 -6.74 1.35 13.51
C PRO A 91 -5.90 0.27 12.83
N LEU A 92 -5.24 0.61 11.71
CA LEU A 92 -4.38 -0.31 10.98
C LEU A 92 -3.09 -0.64 11.72
N ARG A 93 -2.63 0.25 12.62
CA ARG A 93 -1.48 -0.04 13.50
C ARG A 93 -1.80 -1.16 14.49
N ILE A 94 -3.01 -1.14 15.07
CA ILE A 94 -3.47 -2.20 15.99
C ILE A 94 -3.68 -3.52 15.25
N THR A 95 -4.39 -3.50 14.11
CA THR A 95 -4.62 -4.75 13.36
C THR A 95 -3.35 -5.31 12.73
N GLY A 96 -2.41 -4.44 12.33
CA GLY A 96 -1.07 -4.84 11.93
C GLY A 96 -0.27 -5.49 13.05
N ALA A 97 -0.34 -4.97 14.28
CA ALA A 97 0.32 -5.57 15.45
C ALA A 97 -0.26 -6.95 15.78
N LEU A 98 -1.60 -7.10 15.75
CA LEU A 98 -2.24 -8.41 15.93
C LEU A 98 -1.78 -9.39 14.84
N HIS A 99 -1.78 -8.96 13.58
CA HIS A 99 -1.35 -9.83 12.49
C HIS A 99 0.14 -10.16 12.55
N HIS A 100 1.00 -9.26 13.08
CA HIS A 100 2.40 -9.56 13.38
C HIS A 100 2.53 -10.75 14.33
N LEU A 101 1.78 -10.75 15.44
CA LEU A 101 1.78 -11.87 16.39
C LEU A 101 1.43 -13.19 15.71
N VAL A 102 0.44 -13.17 14.81
CA VAL A 102 -0.01 -14.35 14.06
C VAL A 102 1.04 -14.83 13.07
N ILE A 103 1.59 -13.96 12.21
CA ILE A 103 2.54 -14.39 11.16
C ILE A 103 3.94 -14.69 11.69
N THR A 104 4.25 -14.27 12.91
CA THR A 104 5.50 -14.61 13.60
C THR A 104 5.34 -15.72 14.63
N GLU A 105 4.13 -16.29 14.75
CA GLU A 105 3.81 -17.37 15.69
C GLU A 105 4.10 -17.04 17.16
N LYS A 106 4.11 -15.75 17.52
CA LYS A 106 4.32 -15.28 18.89
C LYS A 106 3.09 -15.48 19.79
N ASP A 107 1.91 -15.60 19.19
CA ASP A 107 0.67 -15.93 19.89
C ASP A 107 -0.12 -16.97 19.10
N LEU A 108 0.07 -18.24 19.46
CA LEU A 108 -0.59 -19.38 18.79
C LEU A 108 -2.10 -19.40 19.04
N ASN A 109 -2.56 -18.94 20.21
CA ASN A 109 -3.99 -18.86 20.52
C ASN A 109 -4.67 -17.81 19.63
N LEU A 110 -4.03 -16.65 19.43
CA LEU A 110 -4.52 -15.65 18.49
C LEU A 110 -4.49 -16.16 17.05
N ALA A 111 -3.47 -16.92 16.66
CA ALA A 111 -3.36 -17.49 15.32
C ALA A 111 -4.53 -18.43 14.98
N GLU A 112 -5.01 -19.22 15.94
CA GLU A 112 -6.21 -20.05 15.78
C GLU A 112 -7.48 -19.23 15.53
N LEU A 113 -7.50 -17.94 15.88
CA LEU A 113 -8.64 -17.06 15.69
C LEU A 113 -8.66 -16.33 14.33
N TYR A 114 -7.61 -16.51 13.51
CA TYR A 114 -7.48 -15.85 12.21
C TYR A 114 -7.98 -16.73 11.05
N PRO A 115 -8.30 -16.14 9.88
CA PRO A 115 -8.64 -16.91 8.68
C PRO A 115 -7.58 -17.97 8.35
N PRO A 116 -7.98 -19.17 7.87
CA PRO A 116 -9.31 -19.50 7.33
C PRO A 116 -10.36 -19.93 8.39
N ASN A 117 -10.06 -19.86 9.69
CA ASN A 117 -10.99 -20.29 10.73
C ASN A 117 -12.20 -19.34 10.82
N SER A 118 -13.36 -19.77 10.30
CA SER A 118 -14.52 -18.90 10.06
C SER A 118 -15.68 -19.08 11.05
N GLN A 119 -15.65 -20.12 11.90
CA GLN A 119 -16.75 -20.46 12.83
C GLN A 119 -16.55 -19.95 14.26
N LEU A 120 -15.89 -18.80 14.42
CA LEU A 120 -15.58 -18.24 15.73
C LEU A 120 -16.69 -17.31 16.21
N SER A 121 -17.06 -17.37 17.48
CA SER A 121 -17.99 -16.39 18.05
C SER A 121 -17.31 -15.03 18.22
N ASP A 122 -18.09 -13.94 18.21
CA ASP A 122 -17.56 -12.58 18.47
C ASP A 122 -16.94 -12.48 19.87
N ARG A 123 -17.47 -13.25 20.82
CA ARG A 123 -16.95 -13.33 22.19
C ARG A 123 -15.54 -13.91 22.21
N ASP A 124 -15.33 -15.06 21.57
CA ASP A 124 -14.03 -15.75 21.57
C ASP A 124 -12.97 -14.92 20.84
N LEU A 125 -13.34 -14.32 19.69
CA LEU A 125 -12.46 -13.44 18.94
C LEU A 125 -12.05 -12.21 19.78
N LEU A 126 -13.02 -11.55 20.42
CA LEU A 126 -12.74 -10.40 21.28
C LEU A 126 -11.86 -10.79 22.48
N GLU A 127 -12.13 -11.92 23.12
CA GLU A 127 -11.35 -12.40 24.26
C GLU A 127 -9.90 -12.69 23.86
N GLY A 128 -9.68 -13.40 22.75
CA GLY A 128 -8.34 -13.65 22.24
C GLY A 128 -7.58 -12.39 21.85
N ILE A 129 -8.24 -11.42 21.19
CA ILE A 129 -7.62 -10.13 20.86
C ILE A 129 -7.19 -9.37 22.13
N GLN A 130 -8.06 -9.31 23.14
CA GLN A 130 -7.75 -8.62 24.40
C GLN A 130 -6.59 -9.30 25.11
N ASN A 131 -6.58 -10.64 25.17
CA ASN A 131 -5.51 -11.43 25.78
C ASN A 131 -4.17 -11.23 25.05
N ALA A 132 -4.19 -11.17 23.72
CA ALA A 132 -2.99 -10.94 22.91
C ALA A 132 -2.41 -9.54 23.15
N ILE A 133 -3.26 -8.51 23.26
CA ILE A 133 -2.84 -7.14 23.61
C ILE A 133 -2.27 -7.08 25.02
N ASP A 134 -2.92 -7.75 25.97
CA ASP A 134 -2.48 -7.80 27.37
C ASP A 134 -1.13 -8.52 27.54
N SER A 135 -0.90 -9.58 26.76
CA SER A 135 0.31 -10.40 26.85
C SER A 135 1.51 -9.81 26.09
N ASN A 136 1.26 -8.94 25.10
CA ASN A 136 2.31 -8.41 24.20
C ASN A 136 2.28 -6.87 24.03
N PRO A 137 2.09 -6.07 25.10
CA PRO A 137 1.82 -4.64 24.97
C PRO A 137 2.94 -3.86 24.27
N GLU A 138 4.19 -4.30 24.39
CA GLU A 138 5.35 -3.69 23.74
C GLU A 138 5.29 -3.73 22.21
N ILE A 139 4.74 -4.79 21.61
CA ILE A 139 4.55 -4.89 20.17
C ILE A 139 3.53 -3.85 19.70
N PHE A 140 2.42 -3.68 20.44
CA PHE A 140 1.42 -2.66 20.13
C PHE A 140 1.99 -1.25 20.29
N LEU A 141 2.72 -0.98 21.37
CA LEU A 141 3.36 0.31 21.59
C LEU A 141 4.37 0.65 20.49
N ASP A 142 5.09 -0.34 19.95
CA ASP A 142 5.97 -0.14 18.79
C ASP A 142 5.21 0.17 17.50
N TYR A 143 4.17 -0.61 17.20
CA TYR A 143 3.32 -0.39 16.03
C TYR A 143 2.63 0.97 16.07
N LEU A 144 2.30 1.49 17.25
CA LEU A 144 1.70 2.80 17.43
C LEU A 144 2.66 3.96 17.14
N LYS A 145 3.98 3.75 17.03
CA LYS A 145 4.96 4.83 16.78
C LYS A 145 4.85 5.42 15.37
N SER A 146 4.48 4.63 14.37
CA SER A 146 4.46 5.07 12.97
C SER A 146 3.27 4.51 12.19
N PRO A 147 2.78 5.24 11.17
CA PRO A 147 1.76 4.72 10.28
C PRO A 147 2.31 3.58 9.40
N PRO A 148 1.42 2.73 8.84
CA PRO A 148 1.80 1.82 7.77
C PRO A 148 2.32 2.59 6.55
N GLN A 149 3.28 2.02 5.84
CA GLN A 149 3.70 2.48 4.51
C GLN A 149 3.08 1.57 3.45
N THR A 150 2.25 2.14 2.59
CA THR A 150 1.39 1.40 1.66
C THR A 150 2.12 1.03 0.36
N ASN A 151 2.89 -0.06 0.39
CA ASN A 151 3.56 -0.57 -0.81
C ASN A 151 2.67 -1.53 -1.63
N GLU A 152 1.59 -0.99 -2.21
CA GLU A 152 0.68 -1.77 -3.04
C GLU A 152 1.33 -2.12 -4.39
N VAL A 153 1.88 -3.33 -4.49
CA VAL A 153 2.54 -3.90 -5.68
C VAL A 153 1.57 -3.99 -6.87
N GLY A 154 0.26 -4.15 -6.61
CA GLY A 154 -0.76 -4.17 -7.65
C GLY A 154 -0.83 -2.88 -8.49
N ARG A 155 -0.28 -1.76 -8.01
CA ARG A 155 -0.15 -0.50 -8.79
C ARG A 155 0.61 -0.71 -10.08
N SER A 156 1.60 -1.62 -10.08
CA SER A 156 2.37 -1.97 -11.27
C SER A 156 1.49 -2.45 -12.43
N GLY A 157 0.34 -3.07 -12.15
CA GLY A 157 -0.61 -3.52 -13.17
C GLY A 157 -1.25 -2.39 -13.99
N PHE A 158 -1.26 -1.16 -13.49
CA PHE A 158 -1.71 0.02 -14.25
C PHE A 158 -0.54 0.76 -14.92
N ILE A 159 0.67 0.62 -14.38
CA ILE A 159 1.88 1.33 -14.84
C ILE A 159 2.50 0.61 -16.04
N LEU A 160 2.56 -0.72 -16.03
CA LEU A 160 3.20 -1.49 -17.11
C LEU A 160 2.68 -1.12 -18.52
N PRO A 161 1.36 -1.08 -18.79
CA PRO A 161 0.87 -0.72 -20.12
C PRO A 161 1.28 0.69 -20.56
N CYS A 162 1.39 1.63 -19.61
CA CYS A 162 1.85 2.99 -19.87
C CYS A 162 3.34 3.01 -20.24
N LEU A 163 4.18 2.22 -19.57
CA LEU A 163 5.60 2.09 -19.90
C LEU A 163 5.81 1.43 -21.26
N LEU A 164 5.03 0.40 -21.58
CA LEU A 164 5.06 -0.24 -22.89
C LEU A 164 4.64 0.73 -24.00
N GLN A 165 3.63 1.57 -23.75
CA GLN A 165 3.25 2.65 -24.66
C GLN A 165 4.40 3.64 -24.86
N ALA A 166 5.01 4.14 -23.78
CA ALA A 166 6.15 5.04 -23.86
C ALA A 166 7.33 4.42 -24.64
N SER A 167 7.60 3.12 -24.45
CA SER A 167 8.66 2.42 -25.18
C SER A 167 8.44 2.42 -26.70
N ARG A 168 7.18 2.32 -27.15
CA ARG A 168 6.82 2.35 -28.58
C ARG A 168 6.89 3.76 -29.15
N ASP A 169 6.43 4.75 -28.38
CA ASP A 169 6.34 6.13 -28.83
C ASP A 169 7.72 6.79 -28.92
N PHE A 170 8.60 6.53 -27.94
CA PHE A 170 9.90 7.19 -27.86
C PHE A 170 11.05 6.33 -28.38
N GLN A 171 10.91 5.00 -28.41
CA GLN A 171 11.95 4.07 -28.85
C GLN A 171 13.28 4.25 -28.11
N LEU A 172 13.22 4.71 -26.86
CA LEU A 172 14.36 4.91 -25.98
C LEU A 172 14.20 4.02 -24.73
N PRO A 173 15.31 3.58 -24.12
CA PRO A 173 15.30 2.99 -22.79
C PRO A 173 14.65 3.91 -21.74
N ILE A 174 14.10 3.32 -20.68
CA ILE A 174 13.41 4.04 -19.62
C ILE A 174 14.33 4.22 -18.40
N SER A 175 14.34 5.44 -17.87
CA SER A 175 14.84 5.76 -16.54
C SER A 175 13.64 5.97 -15.62
N LEU A 176 13.35 4.98 -14.76
CA LEU A 176 12.16 4.96 -13.91
C LEU A 176 12.40 5.73 -12.61
N LEU A 177 11.52 6.68 -12.32
CA LEU A 177 11.55 7.54 -11.14
C LEU A 177 10.25 7.36 -10.32
N GLU A 178 10.36 6.93 -9.07
CA GLU A 178 9.19 6.79 -8.17
C GLU A 178 9.30 7.68 -6.93
N ILE A 179 8.20 8.36 -6.60
CA ILE A 179 8.08 9.19 -5.39
C ILE A 179 7.27 8.42 -4.34
N GLY A 180 7.71 8.44 -3.08
CA GLY A 180 7.06 7.68 -2.02
C GLY A 180 7.26 6.18 -2.22
N SER A 181 8.46 5.80 -2.66
CA SER A 181 8.77 4.42 -3.04
C SER A 181 8.77 3.44 -1.87
N SER A 182 8.79 3.91 -0.62
CA SER A 182 8.89 3.05 0.56
C SER A 182 10.09 2.09 0.44
N ALA A 183 9.84 0.78 0.25
CA ALA A 183 10.87 -0.24 0.02
C ALA A 183 11.34 -0.39 -1.44
N GLY A 184 10.77 0.37 -2.39
CA GLY A 184 11.10 0.31 -3.81
C GLY A 184 10.52 -0.89 -4.57
N LEU A 185 9.43 -1.50 -4.09
CA LEU A 185 8.88 -2.72 -4.69
C LEU A 185 8.31 -2.49 -6.10
N ASN A 186 7.63 -1.37 -6.35
CA ASN A 186 7.13 -1.08 -7.71
C ASN A 186 8.24 -0.69 -8.69
N LEU A 187 9.45 -0.35 -8.22
CA LEU A 187 10.62 -0.20 -9.11
C LEU A 187 11.07 -1.53 -9.74
N GLN A 188 10.58 -2.68 -9.23
CA GLN A 188 10.86 -4.02 -9.74
C GLN A 188 9.81 -4.53 -10.72
N LEU A 189 8.94 -3.66 -11.25
CA LEU A 189 7.82 -4.04 -12.12
C LEU A 189 8.24 -4.86 -13.36
N ASP A 190 9.46 -4.69 -13.84
CA ASP A 190 10.01 -5.44 -14.98
C ASP A 190 10.35 -6.90 -14.65
N HIS A 191 10.33 -7.27 -13.36
CA HIS A 191 10.56 -8.64 -12.86
C HIS A 191 9.26 -9.38 -12.52
N PHE A 192 8.09 -8.76 -12.70
CA PHE A 192 6.80 -9.37 -12.35
C PHE A 192 6.13 -10.05 -13.56
N HIS A 193 5.21 -10.97 -13.27
CA HIS A 193 4.27 -11.49 -14.26
C HIS A 193 2.96 -10.69 -14.23
N TYR A 194 2.37 -10.51 -15.40
CA TYR A 194 1.11 -9.78 -15.56
C TYR A 194 0.16 -10.52 -16.47
N THR A 195 -1.09 -10.64 -16.02
CA THR A 195 -2.18 -11.25 -16.79
C THR A 195 -3.32 -10.24 -17.00
N TYR A 196 -3.64 -9.96 -18.27
CA TYR A 196 -4.72 -9.09 -18.71
C TYR A 196 -5.68 -9.88 -19.60
N GLY A 197 -6.67 -10.55 -18.99
CA GLY A 197 -7.58 -11.43 -19.72
C GLY A 197 -6.82 -12.58 -20.38
N GLN A 198 -6.78 -12.61 -21.71
CA GLN A 198 -6.05 -13.63 -22.49
C GLN A 198 -4.62 -13.21 -22.87
N SER A 199 -4.20 -12.00 -22.51
CA SER A 199 -2.85 -11.49 -22.79
C SER A 199 -1.99 -11.53 -21.53
N ALA A 200 -0.70 -11.80 -21.69
CA ALA A 200 0.24 -11.79 -20.58
C ALA A 200 1.56 -11.09 -20.94
N TRP A 201 2.30 -10.64 -19.93
CA TRP A 201 3.61 -10.03 -20.07
C TRP A 201 4.51 -10.40 -18.89
N GLY A 202 5.82 -10.49 -19.13
CA GLY A 202 6.81 -10.83 -18.11
C GLY A 202 7.03 -12.33 -17.93
N ASP A 203 7.95 -12.69 -17.04
CA ASP A 203 8.32 -14.07 -16.75
C ASP A 203 7.19 -14.83 -16.04
N CYS A 204 6.67 -15.90 -16.63
CA CYS A 204 5.62 -16.73 -16.02
C CYS A 204 6.08 -17.48 -14.76
N CYS A 205 7.39 -17.55 -14.51
CA CYS A 205 7.96 -18.10 -13.28
C CYS A 205 8.12 -17.07 -12.16
N SER A 206 7.76 -15.80 -12.38
CA SER A 206 7.86 -14.77 -11.34
C SER A 206 7.05 -15.12 -10.09
N SER A 207 7.58 -14.80 -8.91
CA SER A 207 6.87 -14.95 -7.63
C SER A 207 5.73 -13.94 -7.46
N VAL A 208 5.66 -12.93 -8.34
CA VAL A 208 4.64 -11.88 -8.34
C VAL A 208 3.79 -12.02 -9.60
N ASP A 209 2.50 -12.30 -9.41
CA ASP A 209 1.53 -12.44 -10.50
C ASP A 209 0.41 -11.41 -10.32
N ILE A 210 0.43 -10.40 -11.17
CA ILE A 210 -0.52 -9.28 -11.12
C ILE A 210 -1.60 -9.51 -12.17
N THR A 211 -2.83 -9.70 -11.70
CA THR A 211 -4.02 -9.83 -12.56
C THR A 211 -4.97 -8.68 -12.26
N PRO A 212 -4.82 -7.51 -12.93
CA PRO A 212 -5.67 -6.36 -12.66
C PRO A 212 -7.12 -6.63 -13.05
N ASN A 213 -8.05 -6.11 -12.26
CA ASN A 213 -9.45 -6.11 -12.64
C ASN A 213 -9.69 -5.09 -13.77
N MET A 214 -9.91 -5.59 -14.98
CA MET A 214 -10.09 -4.78 -16.19
C MET A 214 -11.49 -4.18 -16.25
N ARG A 215 -11.57 -2.89 -16.61
CA ARG A 215 -12.83 -2.20 -16.93
C ARG A 215 -12.89 -1.89 -18.42
N GLY A 216 -13.97 -2.30 -19.07
CA GLY A 216 -14.14 -2.17 -20.52
C GLY A 216 -13.59 -3.37 -21.29
N GLU A 217 -13.87 -3.41 -22.60
CA GLU A 217 -13.58 -4.57 -23.45
C GLU A 217 -12.19 -4.55 -24.08
N LYS A 218 -11.55 -3.38 -24.15
CA LYS A 218 -10.26 -3.22 -24.83
C LYS A 218 -9.12 -3.63 -23.92
N LEU A 219 -8.42 -4.71 -24.29
CA LEU A 219 -7.17 -5.12 -23.64
C LEU A 219 -6.03 -4.12 -23.91
N PRO A 220 -5.12 -3.92 -22.94
CA PRO A 220 -3.93 -3.10 -23.16
C PRO A 220 -3.04 -3.73 -24.22
N ASN A 221 -2.38 -2.90 -25.02
CA ASN A 221 -1.36 -3.37 -25.94
C ASN A 221 -0.07 -3.67 -25.18
N LEU A 222 0.21 -4.96 -24.97
CA LEU A 222 1.39 -5.46 -24.25
C LEU A 222 2.64 -5.65 -25.15
N SER A 223 2.58 -5.25 -26.43
CA SER A 223 3.76 -5.26 -27.31
C SER A 223 4.77 -4.17 -26.93
N GLY A 224 6.00 -4.26 -27.43
CA GLY A 224 7.06 -3.29 -27.15
C GLY A 224 8.23 -3.94 -26.41
N ASN A 225 9.38 -3.25 -26.43
CA ASN A 225 10.58 -3.70 -25.76
C ASN A 225 10.85 -2.82 -24.55
N LEU A 226 10.33 -3.22 -23.39
CA LEU A 226 10.56 -2.49 -22.15
C LEU A 226 11.99 -2.74 -21.68
N ARG A 227 12.85 -1.72 -21.86
CA ARG A 227 14.23 -1.73 -21.37
C ARG A 227 14.39 -0.65 -20.31
N ILE A 228 14.39 -1.04 -19.04
CA ILE A 228 14.66 -0.13 -17.92
C ILE A 228 16.17 -0.14 -17.65
N ILE A 229 16.80 1.03 -17.68
CA ILE A 229 18.27 1.17 -17.47
C ILE A 229 18.64 1.83 -16.14
N SER A 230 17.65 2.43 -15.47
CA SER A 230 17.81 3.06 -14.17
C SER A 230 16.50 2.96 -13.40
N LYS A 231 16.57 2.56 -12.13
CA LYS A 231 15.45 2.45 -11.20
C LYS A 231 15.76 3.26 -9.95
N ARG A 232 15.13 4.42 -9.77
CA ARG A 232 15.44 5.30 -8.64
C ARG A 232 14.15 5.82 -8.02
N GLY A 233 14.17 6.00 -6.71
CA GLY A 233 13.06 6.58 -6.00
C GLY A 233 13.48 7.39 -4.79
N CYS A 234 12.49 8.01 -4.15
CA CYS A 234 12.65 8.68 -2.87
C CYS A 234 11.52 8.36 -1.91
N ASP A 235 11.83 8.40 -0.62
CA ASP A 235 10.84 8.34 0.46
C ASP A 235 11.37 9.14 1.67
N LEU A 236 10.46 9.66 2.50
CA LEU A 236 10.86 10.32 3.75
C LEU A 236 11.41 9.31 4.77
N ASN A 237 10.90 8.08 4.72
CA ASN A 237 11.30 6.97 5.58
C ASN A 237 11.46 5.71 4.72
N PRO A 238 12.51 5.61 3.88
CA PRO A 238 12.76 4.42 3.07
C PRO A 238 12.84 3.19 3.96
N ILE A 239 12.25 2.09 3.49
CA ILE A 239 12.32 0.80 4.19
C ILE A 239 13.53 0.03 3.67
N ASP A 240 14.40 -0.38 4.58
CA ASP A 240 15.50 -1.29 4.26
C ASP A 240 14.96 -2.70 4.03
N ILE A 241 15.06 -3.18 2.78
CA ILE A 241 14.60 -4.51 2.40
C ILE A 241 15.47 -5.64 2.98
N THR A 242 16.68 -5.32 3.42
CA THR A 242 17.60 -6.31 4.03
C THR A 242 17.26 -6.58 5.50
N ASP A 243 16.48 -5.69 6.14
CA ASP A 243 15.96 -5.88 7.48
C ASP A 243 14.74 -6.83 7.46
N LYS A 244 14.93 -7.99 8.10
CA LYS A 244 13.89 -9.03 8.22
C LYS A 244 12.67 -8.53 8.99
N GLU A 245 12.86 -7.74 10.05
CA GLU A 245 11.74 -7.24 10.85
C GLU A 245 10.95 -6.19 10.07
N ALA A 246 11.62 -5.36 9.27
CA ALA A 246 10.94 -4.42 8.38
C ALA A 246 10.08 -5.14 7.31
N ARG A 247 10.58 -6.25 6.75
CA ARG A 247 9.82 -7.11 5.82
C ARG A 247 8.60 -7.73 6.50
N VAL A 248 8.76 -8.28 7.70
CA VAL A 248 7.66 -8.84 8.50
C VAL A 248 6.62 -7.75 8.80
N ARG A 249 7.06 -6.53 9.16
CA ARG A 249 6.18 -5.40 9.41
C ARG A 249 5.36 -5.04 8.16
N LEU A 250 5.96 -4.99 6.98
CA LEU A 250 5.23 -4.80 5.72
C LEU A 250 4.17 -5.89 5.49
N LEU A 251 4.52 -7.16 5.69
CA LEU A 251 3.59 -8.28 5.56
C LEU A 251 2.43 -8.21 6.57
N SER A 252 2.69 -7.76 7.80
CA SER A 252 1.68 -7.65 8.85
C SER A 252 0.58 -6.63 8.52
N TYR A 253 0.86 -5.64 7.69
CA TYR A 253 -0.13 -4.66 7.26
C TYR A 253 -0.99 -5.13 6.08
N VAL A 254 -0.71 -6.29 5.49
CA VAL A 254 -1.65 -6.93 4.55
C VAL A 254 -2.73 -7.63 5.35
N TRP A 255 -3.99 -7.39 5.01
CA TRP A 255 -5.10 -7.98 5.76
C TRP A 255 -5.16 -9.51 5.58
N PRO A 256 -5.52 -10.26 6.65
CA PRO A 256 -5.48 -11.74 6.63
C PRO A 256 -6.32 -12.40 5.53
N ASP A 257 -7.42 -11.76 5.11
CA ASP A 257 -8.32 -12.28 4.07
C ASP A 257 -7.72 -12.19 2.66
N GLN A 258 -6.66 -11.39 2.47
CA GLN A 258 -6.16 -11.03 1.14
C GLN A 258 -4.92 -11.84 0.78
N LEU A 259 -5.09 -13.16 0.72
CA LEU A 259 -4.02 -14.11 0.45
C LEU A 259 -3.23 -13.79 -0.82
N ASN A 260 -3.90 -13.35 -1.89
CA ASN A 260 -3.20 -12.97 -3.13
C ASN A 260 -2.34 -11.71 -2.96
N ARG A 261 -2.83 -10.69 -2.23
CA ARG A 261 -2.02 -9.51 -1.90
C ARG A 261 -0.82 -9.89 -1.03
N LYS A 262 -1.00 -10.81 -0.08
CA LYS A 262 0.09 -11.32 0.77
C LYS A 262 1.14 -12.07 -0.05
N LYS A 263 0.71 -12.95 -0.96
CA LYS A 263 1.59 -13.70 -1.87
C LYS A 263 2.40 -12.73 -2.75
N ASN A 264 1.75 -11.78 -3.40
CA ASN A 264 2.41 -10.81 -4.27
C ASN A 264 3.36 -9.89 -3.49
N LEU A 265 2.99 -9.45 -2.28
CA LEU A 265 3.91 -8.68 -1.44
C LEU A 265 5.14 -9.51 -1.05
N ALA A 266 4.96 -10.76 -0.60
CA ALA A 266 6.07 -11.64 -0.27
C ALA A 266 7.01 -11.85 -1.46
N GLY A 267 6.45 -12.18 -2.63
CA GLY A 267 7.23 -12.33 -3.87
C GLY A 267 7.98 -11.07 -4.25
N ALA A 268 7.35 -9.89 -4.13
CA ALA A 268 7.99 -8.62 -4.46
C ALA A 268 9.11 -8.28 -3.47
N LEU A 269 8.95 -8.59 -2.18
CA LEU A 269 10.02 -8.44 -1.19
C LEU A 269 11.22 -9.32 -1.54
N ASP A 270 10.99 -10.56 -1.98
CA ASP A 270 12.07 -11.47 -2.39
C ASP A 270 12.77 -10.99 -3.66
N ILE A 271 12.03 -10.55 -4.67
CA ILE A 271 12.59 -9.95 -5.89
C ILE A 271 13.43 -8.71 -5.53
N ALA A 272 12.87 -7.78 -4.76
CA ALA A 272 13.59 -6.57 -4.36
C ALA A 272 14.85 -6.88 -3.54
N TYR A 273 14.81 -7.89 -2.67
CA TYR A 273 15.98 -8.35 -1.94
C TYR A 273 17.06 -8.93 -2.87
N ASN A 274 16.68 -9.79 -3.81
CA ASN A 274 17.62 -10.42 -4.76
C ASN A 274 18.22 -9.42 -5.75
N HIS A 275 17.47 -8.37 -6.10
CA HIS A 275 17.86 -7.32 -7.04
C HIS A 275 18.22 -6.00 -6.34
N ASN A 276 18.61 -6.03 -5.05
CA ASN A 276 18.86 -4.82 -4.24
C ASN A 276 20.00 -3.91 -4.72
N ARG A 277 20.75 -4.33 -5.75
CA ARG A 277 21.78 -3.52 -6.42
C ARG A 277 21.28 -2.82 -7.68
N GLU A 278 20.08 -3.15 -8.15
CA GLU A 278 19.52 -2.61 -9.40
C GLU A 278 18.72 -1.32 -9.19
N TYR A 279 18.41 -0.96 -7.94
CA TYR A 279 17.62 0.22 -7.61
C TYR A 279 18.15 0.96 -6.39
N ILE A 280 17.77 2.24 -6.28
CA ILE A 280 18.13 3.08 -5.14
C ILE A 280 16.88 3.83 -4.67
N VAL A 281 16.60 3.81 -3.37
CA VAL A 281 15.61 4.67 -2.73
C VAL A 281 16.32 5.63 -1.78
N GLU A 282 16.28 6.91 -2.10
CA GLU A 282 16.92 7.96 -1.30
C GLU A 282 16.00 8.45 -0.18
N LYS A 283 16.57 8.69 1.00
CA LYS A 283 15.85 9.35 2.10
C LYS A 283 15.78 10.86 1.83
N GLU A 284 14.79 11.28 1.06
CA GLU A 284 14.65 12.66 0.58
C GLU A 284 13.17 13.04 0.41
N SER A 285 12.85 14.34 0.48
CA SER A 285 11.51 14.82 0.16
C SER A 285 11.26 14.77 -1.34
N ALA A 286 10.02 14.45 -1.72
CA ALA A 286 9.58 14.42 -3.11
C ALA A 286 9.94 15.71 -3.87
N GLU A 287 9.72 16.87 -3.25
CA GLU A 287 9.96 18.17 -3.88
C GLU A 287 11.44 18.38 -4.23
N SER A 288 12.34 18.08 -3.29
CA SER A 288 13.78 18.29 -3.51
C SER A 288 14.32 17.27 -4.51
N TRP A 289 13.89 16.02 -4.35
CA TRP A 289 14.34 14.92 -5.18
C TRP A 289 13.90 15.06 -6.64
N VAL A 290 12.64 15.43 -6.91
CA VAL A 290 12.15 15.62 -8.29
C VAL A 290 12.87 16.76 -9.00
N LYS A 291 13.11 17.89 -8.31
CA LYS A 291 13.86 19.03 -8.90
C LYS A 291 15.27 18.60 -9.33
N LYS A 292 15.94 17.84 -8.48
CA LYS A 292 17.27 17.27 -8.72
C LYS A 292 17.24 16.26 -9.87
N GLU A 293 16.32 15.31 -9.86
CA GLU A 293 16.26 14.24 -10.87
C GLU A 293 15.86 14.75 -12.24
N LEU A 294 14.88 15.66 -12.34
CA LEU A 294 14.49 16.25 -13.63
C LEU A 294 15.57 17.19 -14.18
N GLY A 295 16.38 17.82 -13.31
CA GLY A 295 17.52 18.65 -13.70
C GLY A 295 18.77 17.89 -14.17
N ARG A 296 18.86 16.57 -13.92
CA ARG A 296 19.97 15.74 -14.42
C ARG A 296 19.84 15.54 -15.92
N ASP A 297 20.94 15.61 -16.65
CA ASP A 297 20.93 15.14 -18.04
C ASP A 297 21.01 13.61 -18.05
N THR A 298 20.14 12.95 -18.81
CA THR A 298 20.19 11.49 -19.03
C THR A 298 20.07 11.19 -20.51
N PRO A 299 21.10 11.53 -21.32
CA PRO A 299 21.05 11.38 -22.77
C PRO A 299 20.73 9.93 -23.16
N GLY A 300 19.87 9.76 -24.16
CA GLY A 300 19.53 8.43 -24.68
C GLY A 300 18.58 7.61 -23.82
N SER A 301 17.82 8.24 -22.91
CA SER A 301 16.71 7.59 -22.19
C SER A 301 15.53 8.53 -21.97
N THR A 302 14.34 7.96 -21.83
CA THR A 302 13.13 8.69 -21.42
C THR A 302 12.94 8.53 -19.92
N LYS A 303 12.82 9.64 -19.19
CA LYS A 303 12.43 9.61 -17.77
C LYS A 303 10.93 9.43 -17.65
N VAL A 304 10.52 8.47 -16.83
CA VAL A 304 9.12 8.23 -16.50
C VAL A 304 8.95 8.26 -14.99
#